data_AF-V5GLU8-F1
#
_entry.id   AF-V5GLU8-F1
#
_cell.length_a   1.000
_cell.length_b   1.000
_cell.length_c   1.000
_cell.angle_alpha   90.00
_cell.angle_beta   90.00
_cell.angle_gamma   90.00
#
_symmetry.space_group_name_H-M   'P 1'
#
loop_
_entity.id
_entity.type
_entity.pdbx_description
1 polymer ?
#
loop_
_entity_poly.entity_id
_entity_poly.type
_entity_poly.pdbx_seq_one_letter_code
_entity_poly.pdbx_strand_id
1 'polypeptide(L)'
;ENAHALQSDCFTPAEIAVRFSTISYSKGASILRMVEHFMKREHFKDGVQNYIDQHQFGNTEPEDLWLALNDSVLESVSFLPADFITVMDNWVKKSGYPVLSVTVNGRDVTISQKRFLFSG
;
A
#
# COMPACT_ATOMS: atom_id res chain seq x y z
N GLU A 1 19.62 -1.42 6.37
CA GLU A 1 19.05 -1.05 5.05
C GLU A 1 18.32 0.28 5.23
N ASN A 2 18.62 1.29 4.40
CA ASN A 2 17.92 2.58 4.50
C ASN A 2 16.55 2.48 3.82
N ALA A 3 15.51 2.99 4.46
CA ALA A 3 14.16 2.94 3.91
C ALA A 3 14.06 3.73 2.61
N HIS A 4 13.46 3.13 1.58
CA HIS A 4 13.12 3.77 0.31
C HIS A 4 11.62 3.61 0.00
N ALA A 5 11.13 4.40 -0.96
CA ALA A 5 9.80 4.21 -1.53
C ALA A 5 9.74 2.87 -2.29
N LEU A 6 8.56 2.26 -2.38
CA LEU A 6 8.37 1.08 -3.23
C LEU A 6 8.37 1.46 -4.71
N GLN A 7 7.75 2.59 -5.02
CA GLN A 7 7.74 3.19 -6.35
C GLN A 7 8.71 4.37 -6.40
N SER A 8 9.66 4.30 -7.32
CA SER A 8 10.58 5.38 -7.68
C SER A 8 11.20 5.07 -9.05
N ASP A 9 11.84 6.05 -9.67
CA ASP A 9 12.44 5.87 -11.01
C ASP A 9 13.80 5.14 -10.96
N CYS A 10 14.08 4.33 -11.98
CA CYS A 10 15.32 3.60 -12.18
C CYS A 10 15.81 3.79 -13.61
N PHE A 11 17.10 4.10 -13.78
CA PHE A 11 17.71 4.35 -15.07
C PHE A 11 18.92 3.45 -15.34
N THR A 12 19.56 2.90 -14.30
CA THR A 12 20.75 2.05 -14.45
C THR A 12 20.51 0.60 -14.00
N PRO A 13 21.24 -0.40 -14.55
CA PRO A 13 21.15 -1.78 -14.08
C PRO A 13 21.44 -1.95 -12.58
N ALA A 14 22.35 -1.13 -12.04
CA ALA A 14 22.65 -1.14 -10.60
C ALA A 14 21.45 -0.64 -9.78
N GLU A 15 20.77 0.42 -10.22
CA GLU A 15 19.54 0.90 -9.56
C GLU A 15 18.42 -0.13 -9.63
N ILE A 16 18.28 -0.83 -10.77
CA ILE A 16 17.32 -1.94 -10.92
C ILE A 16 17.63 -3.05 -9.91
N ALA A 17 18.89 -3.45 -9.75
CA ALA A 17 19.29 -4.48 -8.80
C ALA A 17 18.93 -4.12 -7.35
N VAL A 18 19.06 -2.84 -6.96
CA VAL A 18 18.67 -2.34 -5.64
C VAL A 18 17.16 -2.46 -5.39
N ARG A 19 16.32 -2.51 -6.44
CA ARG A 19 14.87 -2.74 -6.28
C ARG A 19 14.54 -4.15 -5.85
N PHE A 20 15.42 -5.12 -6.06
CA PHE A 20 15.26 -6.49 -5.55
C PHE A 20 15.73 -6.61 -4.09
N SER A 21 15.25 -5.71 -3.23
CA SER A 21 15.60 -5.64 -1.82
C SER A 21 14.54 -6.26 -0.92
N THR A 22 14.93 -6.59 0.32
CA THR A 22 14.00 -7.07 1.35
C THR A 22 12.88 -6.07 1.62
N ILE A 23 13.16 -4.77 1.47
CA ILE A 23 12.17 -3.69 1.60
C ILE A 23 11.08 -3.84 0.54
N SER A 24 11.43 -4.01 -0.74
CA SER A 24 10.46 -4.15 -1.82
C SER A 24 9.51 -5.32 -1.59
N TYR A 25 10.06 -6.49 -1.24
CA TYR A 25 9.25 -7.70 -1.00
C TYR A 25 8.45 -7.62 0.29
N SER A 26 9.08 -7.30 1.43
CA SER A 26 8.42 -7.38 2.73
C SER A 26 7.41 -6.25 2.92
N LYS A 27 7.74 -5.01 2.49
CA LYS A 27 6.81 -3.89 2.57
C LYS A 27 5.66 -4.05 1.58
N GLY A 28 5.95 -4.48 0.34
CA GLY A 28 4.93 -4.79 -0.66
C GLY A 28 3.92 -5.83 -0.16
N ALA A 29 4.40 -6.97 0.33
CA ALA A 29 3.54 -8.02 0.88
C ALA A 29 2.73 -7.55 2.10
N SER A 30 3.31 -6.74 2.98
CA SER A 30 2.62 -6.20 4.16
C SER A 30 1.50 -5.22 3.77
N ILE A 31 1.72 -4.39 2.75
CA ILE A 31 0.70 -3.49 2.21
C ILE A 31 -0.43 -4.28 1.54
N LEU A 32 -0.11 -5.29 0.73
CA LEU A 32 -1.12 -6.14 0.10
C LEU A 32 -1.98 -6.88 1.16
N ARG A 33 -1.34 -7.40 2.21
CA ARG A 33 -2.05 -8.00 3.35
C ARG A 33 -2.96 -6.99 4.06
N MET A 34 -2.48 -5.77 4.31
CA MET A 34 -3.30 -4.71 4.91
C MET A 34 -4.53 -4.42 4.05
N VAL A 35 -4.35 -4.33 2.73
CA VAL A 35 -5.41 -4.09 1.76
C VAL A 35 -6.42 -5.25 1.72
N GLU A 36 -5.95 -6.51 1.69
CA GLU A 36 -6.81 -7.71 1.77
C GLU A 36 -7.68 -7.70 3.04
N HIS A 37 -7.08 -7.37 4.19
CA HIS A 37 -7.82 -7.26 5.45
C HIS A 37 -8.83 -6.12 5.44
N PHE A 38 -8.49 -5.01 4.78
CA PHE A 38 -9.32 -3.82 4.69
C PHE A 38 -10.59 -4.06 3.87
N MET A 39 -10.47 -4.69 2.70
CA MET A 39 -11.60 -4.95 1.78
C MET A 39 -12.23 -6.34 1.93
N LYS A 40 -11.69 -7.19 2.81
CA LYS A 40 -11.96 -8.63 2.93
C LYS A 40 -11.40 -9.45 1.76
N ARG A 41 -11.10 -10.72 2.08
CA ARG A 41 -10.41 -11.64 1.19
C ARG A 41 -11.13 -11.94 -0.13
N GLU A 42 -12.46 -12.04 -0.10
CA GLU A 42 -13.26 -12.36 -1.29
C GLU A 42 -13.15 -11.24 -2.34
N HIS A 43 -13.46 -10.00 -1.94
CA HIS A 43 -13.32 -8.82 -2.80
C HIS A 43 -11.88 -8.61 -3.29
N PHE A 44 -10.87 -8.80 -2.42
CA PHE A 44 -9.47 -8.70 -2.83
C PHE A 44 -9.12 -9.72 -3.91
N LYS A 45 -9.55 -10.98 -3.73
CA LYS A 45 -9.29 -12.04 -4.70
C LYS A 45 -9.94 -11.72 -6.05
N ASP A 46 -11.20 -11.29 -6.05
CA ASP A 46 -11.94 -10.98 -7.27
C ASP A 46 -11.31 -9.80 -8.01
N GLY A 47 -10.93 -8.74 -7.30
CA GLY A 47 -10.24 -7.59 -7.89
C GLY A 47 -8.85 -7.95 -8.46
N VAL A 48 -8.08 -8.82 -7.79
CA VAL A 48 -6.81 -9.34 -8.33
C VAL A 48 -7.04 -10.21 -9.57
N GLN A 49 -8.10 -11.02 -9.59
CA GLN A 49 -8.45 -11.82 -10.76
C GLN A 49 -8.80 -10.92 -11.96
N ASN A 50 -9.63 -9.91 -11.75
CA ASN A 50 -9.97 -8.91 -12.77
C ASN A 50 -8.74 -8.18 -13.27
N TYR A 51 -7.83 -7.77 -12.38
CA TYR A 51 -6.56 -7.14 -12.74
C TYR A 51 -5.74 -8.02 -13.70
N ILE A 52 -5.58 -9.31 -13.38
CA ILE A 52 -4.84 -10.26 -14.22
C ILE A 52 -5.54 -10.45 -15.57
N ASP A 53 -6.85 -10.64 -15.58
CA ASP A 53 -7.62 -10.87 -16.80
C ASP A 53 -7.60 -9.66 -17.75
N GLN A 54 -7.60 -8.43 -17.21
CA GLN A 54 -7.54 -7.20 -18.00
C GLN A 54 -6.16 -6.93 -18.60
N HIS A 55 -5.09 -7.32 -17.91
CA HIS A 55 -3.71 -6.98 -18.31
C HIS A 55 -2.90 -8.18 -18.80
N GLN A 56 -3.54 -9.34 -18.98
CA GLN A 56 -2.89 -10.53 -19.50
C GLN A 56 -2.19 -10.26 -20.84
N PHE A 57 -0.98 -10.79 -20.99
CA PHE A 57 -0.10 -10.58 -22.15
C PHE A 57 0.36 -9.14 -22.40
N GLY A 58 0.13 -8.23 -21.43
CA GLY A 58 0.57 -6.84 -21.46
C GLY A 58 1.53 -6.46 -20.34
N ASN A 59 1.61 -5.16 -20.09
CA ASN A 59 2.37 -4.55 -19.00
C ASN A 59 1.43 -3.73 -18.12
N THR A 60 1.88 -3.44 -16.91
CA THR A 60 1.10 -2.71 -15.90
C THR A 60 1.96 -1.71 -15.17
N GLU A 61 1.33 -0.62 -14.75
CA GLU A 61 1.85 0.32 -13.78
C GLU A 61 1.17 0.08 -12.41
N PRO A 62 1.74 0.60 -11.30
CA PRO A 62 1.13 0.42 -9.98
C PRO A 62 -0.32 0.91 -9.88
N GLU A 63 -0.69 1.93 -10.66
CA GLU A 63 -2.02 2.53 -10.68
C GLU A 63 -3.09 1.56 -11.22
N ASP A 64 -2.72 0.68 -12.16
CA ASP A 64 -3.63 -0.32 -12.75
C ASP A 64 -4.16 -1.31 -11.71
N LEU A 65 -3.31 -1.70 -10.75
CA LEU A 65 -3.71 -2.58 -9.64
C LEU A 65 -4.73 -1.88 -8.73
N TRP A 66 -4.49 -0.61 -8.39
CA TRP A 66 -5.39 0.13 -7.51
C TRP A 66 -6.72 0.42 -8.18
N LEU A 67 -6.73 0.68 -9.49
CA LEU A 67 -7.94 0.81 -10.30
C LEU A 67 -8.76 -0.48 -10.30
N ALA A 68 -8.14 -1.63 -10.56
CA ALA A 68 -8.82 -2.92 -10.57
C ALA A 68 -9.41 -3.31 -9.20
N LEU A 69 -8.81 -2.83 -8.11
CA LEU A 69 -9.28 -3.04 -6.74
C LEU A 69 -10.31 -1.99 -6.27
N ASN A 70 -10.49 -0.88 -7.00
CA ASN A 70 -11.28 0.26 -6.53
C ASN A 70 -12.76 -0.10 -6.31
N ASP A 71 -13.38 -0.82 -7.25
CA ASP A 71 -14.79 -1.20 -7.14
C ASP A 71 -15.04 -2.11 -5.91
N SER A 72 -14.13 -3.07 -5.70
CA SER A 72 -14.12 -3.95 -4.53
C SER A 72 -13.98 -3.20 -3.20
N VAL A 73 -13.21 -2.11 -3.17
CA VAL A 73 -13.07 -1.24 -1.99
C VAL A 73 -14.35 -0.46 -1.73
N LEU A 74 -14.95 0.13 -2.77
CA LEU A 74 -16.17 0.93 -2.65
C LEU A 74 -17.36 0.12 -2.11
N GLU A 75 -17.42 -1.18 -2.39
CA GLU A 75 -18.46 -2.08 -1.86
C GLU A 75 -18.22 -2.54 -0.41
N SER A 76 -16.96 -2.59 0.02
CA SER A 76 -16.57 -3.23 1.28
C SER A 76 -16.24 -2.26 2.42
N VAL A 77 -15.96 -0.99 2.09
CA VAL A 77 -15.41 0.00 3.02
C VAL A 77 -16.34 1.19 3.15
N SER A 78 -16.72 1.52 4.39
CA SER A 78 -17.67 2.60 4.67
C SER A 78 -17.06 4.00 4.62
N PHE A 79 -15.74 4.13 4.80
CA PHE A 79 -15.07 5.43 4.81
C PHE A 79 -13.59 5.33 4.42
N LEU A 80 -13.17 6.26 3.57
CA LEU A 80 -11.77 6.56 3.30
C LEU A 80 -11.55 8.09 3.40
N PRO A 81 -10.37 8.54 3.85
CA PRO A 81 -10.06 9.96 3.94
C PRO A 81 -9.82 10.64 2.58
N ALA A 82 -9.63 9.85 1.52
CA ALA A 82 -9.47 10.26 0.12
C ALA A 82 -9.87 9.06 -0.77
N ASP A 83 -9.82 9.21 -2.11
CA ASP A 83 -10.01 8.06 -3.00
C ASP A 83 -8.94 6.98 -2.76
N PHE A 84 -9.27 5.73 -3.09
CA PHE A 84 -8.42 4.57 -2.77
C PHE A 84 -7.02 4.69 -3.39
N ILE A 85 -6.92 5.22 -4.61
CA ILE A 85 -5.64 5.39 -5.31
C ILE A 85 -4.75 6.38 -4.56
N THR A 86 -5.28 7.55 -4.19
CA THR A 86 -4.56 8.54 -3.36
C THR A 86 -4.09 7.96 -2.03
N VAL A 87 -4.89 7.10 -1.40
CA VAL A 87 -4.50 6.40 -0.16
C VAL A 87 -3.32 5.46 -0.42
N MET A 88 -3.38 4.64 -1.48
CA MET A 88 -2.34 3.67 -1.80
C MET A 88 -1.05 4.31 -2.30
N ASP A 89 -1.14 5.43 -3.01
CA ASP A 89 -0.01 6.26 -3.43
C ASP A 89 0.85 6.68 -2.24
N ASN A 90 0.22 7.05 -1.11
CA ASN A 90 0.96 7.39 0.09
C ASN A 90 1.77 6.21 0.64
N TRP A 91 1.27 4.97 0.51
CA TRP A 91 1.97 3.78 0.98
C TRP A 91 3.12 3.36 0.07
N VAL A 92 2.97 3.51 -1.25
CA VAL A 92 3.97 3.08 -2.23
C VAL A 92 5.01 4.15 -2.58
N LYS A 93 4.62 5.43 -2.69
CA LYS A 93 5.50 6.53 -3.11
C LYS A 93 6.27 7.17 -1.93
N LYS A 94 5.84 6.96 -0.67
CA LYS A 94 6.57 7.46 0.52
C LYS A 94 7.47 6.41 1.17
N SER A 95 8.65 6.85 1.60
CA SER A 95 9.60 6.02 2.36
C SER A 95 9.17 5.85 3.82
N GLY A 96 9.37 4.64 4.35
CA GLY A 96 9.02 4.28 5.72
C GLY A 96 7.54 3.89 5.90
N TYR A 97 7.08 3.97 7.14
CA TYR A 97 5.71 3.70 7.59
C TYR A 97 5.41 4.52 8.86
N PRO A 98 4.13 4.75 9.19
CA PRO A 98 3.76 5.49 10.38
C PRO A 98 3.84 4.63 11.64
N VAL A 99 4.10 5.28 12.78
CA VAL A 99 3.72 4.80 14.11
C VAL A 99 2.47 5.55 14.55
N LEU A 100 1.51 4.82 15.11
CA LEU A 100 0.30 5.39 15.68
C LEU A 100 0.46 5.54 17.19
N SER A 101 0.28 6.74 17.69
CA SER A 101 0.22 7.03 19.13
C SER A 101 -1.24 7.12 19.55
N VAL A 102 -1.64 6.23 20.45
CA VAL A 102 -3.00 6.14 20.98
C VAL A 102 -2.97 6.57 22.45
N THR A 103 -3.71 7.63 22.76
CA THR A 103 -3.91 8.13 24.12
C THR A 103 -5.36 7.91 24.54
N VAL A 104 -5.57 7.20 25.64
CA VAL A 104 -6.90 6.88 26.18
C VAL A 104 -7.11 7.65 27.48
N ASN A 105 -8.09 8.56 27.48
CA ASN A 105 -8.49 9.36 28.63
C ASN A 105 -9.94 9.03 28.99
N GLY A 106 -10.13 7.99 29.81
CA GLY A 106 -11.47 7.48 30.14
C GLY A 106 -12.16 6.89 28.91
N ARG A 107 -13.19 7.57 28.39
CA ARG A 107 -13.89 7.19 27.15
C ARG A 107 -13.33 7.88 25.90
N ASP A 108 -12.51 8.91 26.07
CA ASP A 108 -11.95 9.66 24.97
C ASP A 108 -10.69 8.97 24.46
N VAL A 109 -10.65 8.65 23.16
CA VAL A 109 -9.50 8.05 22.49
C VAL A 109 -8.97 9.03 21.46
N THR A 110 -7.75 9.50 21.67
CA THR A 110 -7.03 10.35 20.71
C THR A 110 -5.99 9.52 19.98
N ILE A 111 -6.04 9.52 18.66
CA ILE A 111 -5.08 8.83 17.80
C ILE A 111 -4.31 9.88 17.00
N SER A 112 -2.99 9.78 16.98
CA SER A 112 -2.12 10.60 16.13
C SER A 112 -1.11 9.71 15.42
N GLN A 113 -0.58 10.18 14.29
CA GLN A 113 0.43 9.44 13.53
C GLN A 113 1.68 10.29 13.30
N LYS A 114 2.84 9.64 13.30
CA LYS A 114 4.13 10.21 12.88
C LYS A 114 4.93 9.15 12.13
N ARG A 115 5.92 9.54 11.33
CA ARG A 115 6.85 8.58 10.73
C ARG A 115 7.62 7.86 11.83
N PHE A 116 7.69 6.52 11.76
CA PHE A 116 8.54 5.75 12.66
C PHE A 116 10.01 5.86 12.27
N LEU A 117 10.88 6.14 13.24
CA LEU A 117 12.33 6.13 13.12
C LEU A 117 12.90 5.39 14.33
N PHE A 118 13.87 4.49 14.10
CA PHE A 118 14.47 3.71 15.19
C PHE A 118 15.27 4.58 16.17
N SER A 119 15.77 5.73 15.71
CA SER A 119 16.56 6.69 16.51
C SER A 119 15.73 7.61 17.42
N GLY A 120 14.39 7.53 17.37
CA GLY A 120 13.52 8.56 17.94
C GLY A 120 13.36 9.78 17.05
#